data_AF-F0SRD9-F1
#
_entry.id   AF-F0SRD9-F1
#
_cell.length_a   1.000
_cell.length_b   1.000
_cell.length_c   1.000
_cell.angle_alpha   90.00
_cell.angle_beta   90.00
_cell.angle_gamma   90.00
#
_symmetry.space_group_name_H-M   'P 1'
#
loop_
_entity.id
_entity.type
_entity.pdbx_description
1 polymer ?
#
loop_
_entity_poly.entity_id
_entity_poly.type
_entity_poly.pdbx_seq_one_letter_code
_entity_poly.pdbx_strand_id
1 'polypeptide(L)'
;MPRIASTLLAMLLATCFLTPLACGAEEDKPPEQKVFNGKWNNQKYGTSGPLKCIARPAADGKVNATFSGTYKGDPFTYDVTFDTRPGRGKIDLAGKATVSGHLYEWTGALSGDTLTGKYTATSGYYGGFTLKETKSSE
;
A
#
# COMPACT_ATOMS: atom_id res chain seq x y z
N MET A 1 60.60 -57.64 -35.51
CA MET A 1 59.37 -58.47 -35.61
C MET A 1 58.88 -58.80 -34.20
N PRO A 2 57.60 -59.18 -34.01
CA PRO A 2 56.37 -58.38 -33.83
C PRO A 2 56.02 -58.19 -32.32
N ARG A 3 54.90 -57.65 -31.80
CA ARG A 3 53.63 -57.04 -32.29
C ARG A 3 53.54 -55.58 -31.71
N ILE A 4 52.75 -54.60 -32.16
CA ILE A 4 51.36 -54.47 -32.69
C ILE A 4 50.26 -54.42 -31.60
N ALA A 5 49.69 -53.21 -31.41
CA ALA A 5 48.34 -52.83 -30.89
C ALA A 5 47.92 -53.29 -29.46
N SER A 6 47.25 -52.46 -28.65
CA SER A 6 45.90 -51.93 -28.93
C SER A 6 45.51 -50.65 -28.15
N THR A 7 44.70 -49.84 -28.84
CA THR A 7 43.67 -48.87 -28.40
C THR A 7 43.35 -48.70 -26.90
N LEU A 8 43.26 -47.44 -26.45
CA LEU A 8 42.00 -46.89 -25.90
C LEU A 8 41.97 -45.35 -25.96
N LEU A 9 40.77 -44.79 -25.78
CA LEU A 9 40.36 -43.41 -26.03
C LEU A 9 39.90 -42.75 -24.70
N ALA A 10 39.65 -41.43 -24.74
CA ALA A 10 39.04 -40.58 -23.71
C ALA A 10 40.01 -40.12 -22.58
N MET A 11 39.83 -38.95 -21.97
CA MET A 11 38.80 -37.90 -22.17
C MET A 11 39.37 -36.50 -21.84
N LEU A 12 38.88 -35.45 -22.50
CA LEU A 12 39.06 -34.08 -22.01
C LEU A 12 38.18 -33.87 -20.77
N LEU A 13 38.70 -33.22 -19.74
CA LEU A 13 37.90 -32.61 -18.69
C LEU A 13 38.40 -31.19 -18.41
N ALA A 14 37.84 -30.22 -19.12
CA ALA A 14 38.12 -28.80 -18.90
C ALA A 14 37.14 -28.25 -17.85
N THR A 15 37.59 -28.14 -16.60
CA THR A 15 36.78 -27.65 -15.47
C THR A 15 36.62 -26.13 -15.51
N CYS A 16 35.71 -25.65 -16.35
CA CYS A 16 35.24 -24.27 -16.30
C CYS A 16 34.51 -24.03 -14.98
N PHE A 17 35.14 -23.31 -14.04
CA PHE A 17 34.48 -22.83 -12.84
C PHE A 17 33.45 -21.76 -13.19
N LEU A 18 32.21 -22.17 -13.46
CA LEU A 18 31.07 -21.26 -13.45
C LEU A 18 30.85 -20.78 -12.02
N THR A 19 31.32 -19.57 -11.70
CA THR A 19 30.79 -18.81 -10.58
C THR A 19 29.39 -18.32 -10.95
N PRO A 20 28.31 -18.79 -10.29
CA PRO A 20 26.99 -18.23 -10.52
C PRO A 20 26.99 -16.78 -10.02
N LEU A 21 26.62 -15.83 -10.89
CA LEU A 21 26.17 -14.52 -10.42
C LEU A 21 24.85 -14.74 -9.69
N ALA A 22 24.93 -14.89 -8.38
CA ALA A 22 23.79 -14.68 -7.50
C ALA A 22 23.46 -13.18 -7.50
N CYS A 23 22.78 -12.73 -8.56
CA CYS A 23 21.97 -11.52 -8.48
C CYS A 23 21.01 -11.73 -7.31
N GLY A 24 21.16 -10.95 -6.25
CA GLY A 24 20.21 -10.95 -5.16
C GLY A 24 18.85 -10.54 -5.71
N ALA A 25 17.94 -11.49 -5.82
CA ALA A 25 16.53 -11.16 -5.86
C ALA A 25 16.22 -10.53 -4.50
N GLU A 26 16.01 -9.21 -4.47
CA GLU A 26 15.45 -8.57 -3.29
C GLU A 26 14.11 -9.26 -2.99
N GLU A 27 13.99 -9.82 -1.79
CA GLU A 27 12.81 -10.60 -1.41
C GLU A 27 11.62 -9.63 -1.31
N ASP A 28 10.80 -9.62 -2.36
CA ASP A 28 9.67 -8.71 -2.55
C ASP A 28 8.56 -9.02 -1.53
N LYS A 29 8.80 -8.58 -0.29
CA LYS A 29 7.87 -8.68 0.82
C LYS A 29 6.52 -8.11 0.37
N PRO A 30 5.42 -8.87 0.46
CA PRO A 30 4.10 -8.38 0.06
C PRO A 30 3.81 -7.08 0.84
N PRO A 31 3.63 -5.94 0.15
CA PRO A 31 3.94 -4.64 0.73
C PRO A 31 3.00 -4.31 1.90
N GLU A 32 3.62 -3.98 3.04
CA GLU A 32 3.01 -4.16 4.35
C GLU A 32 1.80 -3.23 4.61
N GLN A 33 0.78 -3.76 5.30
CA GLN A 33 -0.44 -3.02 5.67
C GLN A 33 -0.11 -1.91 6.68
N LYS A 34 -0.38 -0.65 6.32
CA LYS A 34 -0.21 0.51 7.21
C LYS A 34 -1.49 0.82 7.98
N VAL A 35 -1.36 1.12 9.26
CA VAL A 35 -2.47 1.55 10.13
C VAL A 35 -2.25 3.00 10.53
N PHE A 36 -3.27 3.84 10.36
CA PHE A 36 -3.24 5.24 10.76
C PHE A 36 -4.39 5.55 11.73
N ASN A 37 -4.12 6.37 12.75
CA ASN A 37 -5.13 6.81 13.72
C ASN A 37 -5.11 8.33 13.89
N GLY A 38 -6.25 8.93 14.19
CA GLY A 38 -6.39 10.36 14.41
C GLY A 38 -7.84 10.79 14.52
N LYS A 39 -8.19 11.95 13.94
CA LYS A 39 -9.56 12.49 13.98
C LYS A 39 -10.08 12.90 12.60
N TRP A 40 -11.38 12.72 12.40
CA TRP A 40 -12.16 13.33 11.33
C TRP A 40 -12.91 14.58 11.84
N ASN A 41 -13.22 15.50 10.93
CA ASN A 41 -14.15 16.62 11.16
C ASN A 41 -15.14 16.74 10.00
N ASN A 42 -16.38 17.12 10.31
CA ASN A 42 -17.43 17.47 9.35
C ASN A 42 -17.79 18.94 9.56
N GLN A 43 -17.42 19.78 8.59
CA GLN A 43 -17.51 21.24 8.69
C GLN A 43 -18.97 21.74 8.57
N LYS A 44 -19.87 20.98 7.93
CA LYS A 44 -21.30 21.33 7.82
C LYS A 44 -22.03 21.30 9.16
N TYR A 45 -21.60 20.46 10.10
CA TYR A 45 -22.26 20.27 11.40
C TYR A 45 -21.37 20.57 12.61
N GLY A 46 -20.13 21.02 12.40
CA GLY A 46 -19.16 21.28 13.48
C GLY A 46 -18.73 20.03 14.27
N THR A 47 -19.12 18.83 13.85
CA THR A 47 -18.84 17.58 14.56
C THR A 47 -17.46 17.04 14.22
N SER A 48 -16.83 16.34 15.17
CA SER A 48 -15.59 15.58 14.97
C SER A 48 -15.62 14.28 15.77
N GLY A 49 -14.73 13.34 15.46
CA GLY A 49 -14.65 12.05 16.13
C GLY A 49 -13.35 11.30 15.81
N PRO A 50 -13.11 10.16 16.46
CA PRO A 50 -11.96 9.30 16.15
C PRO A 50 -12.10 8.72 14.74
N LEU A 51 -10.98 8.65 14.01
CA LEU A 51 -10.87 7.94 12.75
C LEU A 51 -9.65 7.02 12.77
N LYS A 52 -9.85 5.77 12.35
CA LYS A 52 -8.82 4.79 12.01
C LYS A 52 -8.88 4.51 10.52
N CYS A 53 -7.73 4.44 9.87
CA CYS A 53 -7.56 3.98 8.49
C CYS A 53 -6.63 2.77 8.49
N ILE A 54 -6.98 1.73 7.74
CA ILE A 54 -6.12 0.58 7.46
C ILE A 54 -5.89 0.57 5.95
N ALA A 55 -4.71 1.02 5.52
CA ALA A 55 -4.31 1.11 4.13
C ALA A 55 -3.55 -0.16 3.72
N ARG A 56 -3.99 -0.79 2.64
CA ARG A 56 -3.36 -1.95 2.00
C ARG A 56 -3.01 -1.59 0.57
N PRO A 57 -1.78 -1.83 0.10
CA PRO A 57 -1.47 -1.79 -1.32
C PRO A 57 -2.41 -2.72 -2.11
N ALA A 58 -2.68 -2.34 -3.35
CA ALA A 58 -3.47 -3.13 -4.29
C ALA A 58 -2.74 -3.20 -5.65
N ALA A 59 -3.32 -3.94 -6.61
CA ALA A 59 -2.82 -3.97 -7.98
C ALA A 59 -2.78 -2.56 -8.61
N ASP A 60 -2.00 -2.44 -9.68
CA ASP A 60 -1.92 -1.25 -10.55
C ASP A 60 -1.56 0.06 -9.82
N GLY A 61 -0.82 -0.04 -8.71
CA GLY A 61 -0.39 1.11 -7.90
C GLY A 61 -1.52 1.76 -7.10
N LYS A 62 -2.66 1.08 -6.92
CA LYS A 62 -3.80 1.55 -6.10
C LYS A 62 -3.59 1.22 -4.62
N VAL A 63 -4.39 1.85 -3.74
CA VAL A 63 -4.44 1.55 -2.30
C VAL A 63 -5.87 1.30 -1.86
N ASN A 64 -6.14 0.13 -1.29
CA ASN A 64 -7.41 -0.19 -0.65
C ASN A 64 -7.37 0.21 0.83
N ALA A 65 -8.21 1.17 1.21
CA ALA A 65 -8.24 1.74 2.56
C ALA A 65 -9.57 1.47 3.26
N THR A 66 -9.53 0.70 4.35
CA THR A 66 -10.68 0.53 5.27
C THR A 66 -10.67 1.66 6.30
N PHE A 67 -11.67 2.54 6.27
CA PHE A 67 -11.88 3.55 7.30
C PHE A 67 -12.90 3.08 8.33
N SER A 68 -12.66 3.39 9.60
CA SER A 68 -13.59 3.10 10.70
C SER A 68 -13.50 4.18 11.79
N GLY A 69 -14.62 4.43 12.47
CA GLY A 69 -14.70 5.49 13.49
C GLY A 69 -16.09 5.56 14.12
N THR A 70 -16.38 6.66 14.82
CA THR A 70 -17.71 6.94 15.37
C THR A 70 -18.23 8.32 14.97
N TYR A 71 -19.53 8.43 14.73
CA TYR A 71 -20.27 9.65 14.45
C TYR A 71 -21.42 9.79 15.45
N LYS A 72 -21.38 10.81 16.30
CA LYS A 72 -22.36 11.06 17.40
C LYS A 72 -22.56 9.92 18.42
N GLY A 73 -21.73 8.88 18.36
CA GLY A 73 -21.83 7.66 19.18
C GLY A 73 -21.94 6.40 18.32
N ASP A 74 -22.59 6.50 17.16
CA ASP A 74 -22.79 5.39 16.24
C ASP A 74 -21.47 5.01 15.55
N PRO A 75 -21.11 3.71 15.49
CA PRO A 75 -19.93 3.26 14.75
C PRO A 75 -20.18 3.28 13.24
N PHE A 76 -19.13 3.58 12.47
CA PHE A 76 -19.13 3.45 11.02
C PHE A 76 -17.88 2.73 10.53
N THR A 77 -18.02 2.03 9.41
CA THR A 77 -16.93 1.44 8.62
C THR A 77 -17.26 1.60 7.13
N TYR A 78 -16.27 1.93 6.30
CA TYR A 78 -16.39 1.92 4.84
C TYR A 78 -15.02 1.73 4.18
N ASP A 79 -15.01 1.11 3.01
CA ASP A 79 -13.79 0.95 2.19
C ASP A 79 -13.73 2.00 1.08
N VAL A 80 -12.52 2.42 0.73
CA VAL A 80 -12.22 3.30 -0.41
C VAL A 80 -11.01 2.72 -1.16
N THR A 81 -11.15 2.47 -2.46
CA THR A 81 -10.00 2.28 -3.34
C THR A 81 -9.51 3.65 -3.80
N PHE A 82 -8.26 3.97 -3.51
CA PHE A 82 -7.57 5.17 -3.96
C PHE A 82 -6.72 4.87 -5.20
N ASP A 83 -6.89 5.70 -6.23
CA ASP A 83 -5.85 5.97 -7.21
C ASP A 83 -4.73 6.76 -6.53
N THR A 84 -3.48 6.40 -6.81
CA THR A 84 -2.30 7.09 -6.26
C THR A 84 -1.56 7.85 -7.35
N ARG A 85 -0.88 8.93 -6.96
CA ARG A 85 -0.02 9.72 -7.83
C ARG A 85 1.24 10.18 -7.08
N PRO A 86 2.45 9.98 -7.62
CA PRO A 86 3.66 10.58 -7.07
C PRO A 86 3.59 12.12 -7.06
N GLY A 87 3.84 12.71 -5.90
CA GLY A 87 3.99 14.15 -5.69
C GLY A 87 5.36 14.49 -5.09
N ARG A 88 5.70 15.78 -5.02
CA ARG A 88 6.97 16.23 -4.43
C ARG A 88 6.96 15.99 -2.91
N GLY A 89 7.62 14.92 -2.45
CA GLY A 89 7.72 14.56 -1.03
C GLY A 89 6.46 13.90 -0.43
N LYS A 90 5.54 13.42 -1.26
CA LYS A 90 4.27 12.82 -0.85
C LYS A 90 3.70 11.90 -1.94
N ILE A 91 2.76 11.05 -1.56
CA ILE A 91 1.85 10.36 -2.48
C ILE A 91 0.50 11.06 -2.38
N ASP A 92 0.02 11.60 -3.49
CA ASP A 92 -1.33 12.16 -3.61
C ASP A 92 -2.33 11.02 -3.87
N LEU A 93 -3.51 11.12 -3.26
CA LEU A 93 -4.56 10.10 -3.27
C LEU A 93 -5.89 10.70 -3.76
N ALA A 94 -6.60 9.98 -4.63
CA ALA A 94 -7.95 10.32 -5.07
C ALA A 94 -8.82 9.06 -5.09
N GLY A 95 -10.08 9.16 -4.64
CA GLY A 95 -10.96 7.98 -4.56
C GLY A 95 -12.42 8.35 -4.38
N LYS A 96 -13.32 7.40 -4.63
CA LYS A 96 -14.77 7.57 -4.46
C LYS A 96 -15.37 6.33 -3.78
N ALA A 97 -16.38 6.53 -2.93
CA ALA A 97 -17.07 5.44 -2.26
C ALA A 97 -18.52 5.83 -1.95
N THR A 98 -19.44 4.85 -1.96
CA THR A 98 -20.81 5.05 -1.49
C THR A 98 -20.90 4.71 -0.01
N VAL A 99 -21.16 5.70 0.84
CA VAL A 99 -21.30 5.54 2.28
C VAL A 99 -22.73 5.90 2.67
N SER A 100 -23.45 4.96 3.29
CA SER A 100 -24.86 5.11 3.70
C SER A 100 -25.78 5.62 2.58
N GLY A 101 -25.59 5.15 1.34
CA GLY A 101 -26.39 5.53 0.17
C GLY A 101 -26.00 6.87 -0.49
N HIS A 102 -25.02 7.60 0.06
CA HIS A 102 -24.50 8.83 -0.56
C HIS A 102 -23.13 8.58 -1.19
N LEU A 103 -22.89 9.16 -2.36
CA LEU A 103 -21.56 9.16 -2.99
C LEU A 103 -20.68 10.18 -2.26
N TYR A 104 -19.52 9.72 -1.77
CA TYR A 104 -18.44 10.53 -1.23
C TYR A 104 -17.27 10.54 -2.23
N GLU A 105 -16.73 11.71 -2.48
CA GLU A 105 -15.47 11.91 -3.18
C GLU A 105 -14.38 12.31 -2.18
N TRP A 106 -13.22 11.68 -2.30
CA TRP A 106 -12.10 11.80 -1.38
C TRP A 106 -10.85 12.29 -2.12
N THR A 107 -10.15 13.24 -1.52
CA THR A 107 -8.79 13.63 -1.92
C THR A 107 -7.89 13.59 -0.69
N GLY A 108 -6.63 13.22 -0.84
CA GLY A 108 -5.71 13.12 0.29
C GLY A 108 -4.25 13.10 -0.11
N ALA A 109 -3.39 13.08 0.90
CA ALA A 109 -1.95 12.95 0.73
C ALA A 109 -1.34 12.18 1.90
N LEU A 110 -0.48 11.21 1.57
CA LEU A 110 0.42 10.55 2.49
C LEU A 110 1.80 11.19 2.37
N SER A 111 2.31 11.75 3.47
CA SER A 111 3.64 12.37 3.54
C SER A 111 4.32 11.97 4.84
N GLY A 112 5.41 11.20 4.73
CA GLY A 112 6.05 10.57 5.88
C GLY A 112 5.08 9.65 6.63
N ASP A 113 4.95 9.88 7.94
CA ASP A 113 4.01 9.17 8.82
C ASP A 113 2.57 9.70 8.76
N THR A 114 2.31 10.78 8.02
CA THR A 114 1.07 11.55 8.18
C THR A 114 0.18 11.42 6.95
N LEU A 115 -1.03 10.90 7.17
CA LEU A 115 -2.09 10.75 6.18
C LEU A 115 -3.16 11.82 6.40
N THR A 116 -3.28 12.72 5.42
CA THR A 116 -4.28 13.80 5.39
C THR A 116 -5.34 13.55 4.33
N GLY A 117 -6.55 14.06 4.54
CA GLY A 117 -7.63 13.93 3.56
C GLY A 117 -8.74 14.95 3.72
N LYS A 118 -9.47 15.16 2.64
CA LYS A 118 -10.67 15.98 2.52
C LYS A 118 -11.75 15.19 1.80
N TYR A 119 -13.01 15.47 2.12
CA TYR A 119 -14.16 14.81 1.49
C TYR A 119 -15.31 15.75 1.22
N THR A 120 -16.10 15.39 0.21
CA THR A 120 -17.37 16.01 -0.17
C THR A 120 -18.35 14.92 -0.60
N ALA A 121 -19.60 15.00 -0.16
CA ALA A 121 -20.64 14.01 -0.47
C ALA A 121 -21.89 14.63 -1.10
N THR A 122 -22.68 13.82 -1.81
CA THR A 122 -23.95 14.27 -2.43
C THR A 122 -25.03 14.69 -1.44
N SER A 123 -24.93 14.30 -0.16
CA SER A 123 -25.72 14.85 0.97
C SER A 123 -25.28 16.26 1.43
N GLY A 124 -24.31 16.85 0.72
CA GLY A 124 -23.62 18.09 1.11
C GLY A 124 -22.77 17.95 2.37
N TYR A 125 -22.45 16.73 2.83
CA TYR A 125 -21.48 16.53 3.91
C TYR A 125 -20.08 16.87 3.37
N TYR A 126 -19.28 17.62 4.13
CA TYR A 126 -17.90 17.93 3.76
C TYR A 126 -17.02 18.13 4.99
N GLY A 127 -15.71 17.98 4.82
CA GLY A 127 -14.73 18.13 5.88
C GLY A 127 -13.41 17.44 5.54
N GLY A 128 -12.74 16.90 6.56
CA GLY A 128 -11.46 16.21 6.36
C GLY A 128 -10.94 15.50 7.59
N PHE A 129 -9.72 14.96 7.49
CA PHE A 129 -9.04 14.24 8.56
C PHE A 129 -7.53 14.48 8.55
N THR A 130 -6.90 14.20 9.68
CA THR A 130 -5.44 14.08 9.81
C THR A 130 -5.14 12.91 10.74
N LEU A 131 -4.41 11.93 10.21
CA LEU A 131 -4.09 10.67 10.87
C LEU A 131 -2.57 10.48 10.87
N LYS A 132 -2.04 9.83 11.90
CA LYS A 132 -0.63 9.43 11.99
C LYS A 132 -0.49 7.91 11.95
N GLU A 133 0.55 7.46 11.26
CA GLU A 133 0.91 6.05 11.12
C GLU A 133 1.25 5.50 12.50
N THR A 134 0.41 4.58 12.96
CA THR A 134 0.64 3.81 14.17
C THR A 134 1.49 2.62 13.77
N LYS A 135 2.81 2.81 13.81
CA LYS A 135 3.75 1.70 13.70
C LYS A 135 3.40 0.68 14.78
N SER A 136 3.15 -0.56 14.39
CA SER A 136 3.24 -1.67 15.32
C SER A 136 4.67 -1.68 15.87
N SER A 137 4.82 -1.63 17.20
CA SER A 137 6.07 -2.01 17.83
C SER A 137 6.20 -3.52 17.70
N GLU A 138 7.19 -3.94 16.92
CA GLU A 138 7.71 -5.32 16.88
C GLU A 138 8.39 -5.68 18.21
#